data_AF-A0A436B1D2-F1
#
_entry.id   AF-A0A436B1D2-F1
#
_cell.length_a   1.000
_cell.length_b   1.000
_cell.length_c   1.000
_cell.angle_alpha   90.00
_cell.angle_beta   90.00
_cell.angle_gamma   90.00
#
_symmetry.space_group_name_H-M   'P 1'
#
loop_
_entity.id
_entity.type
_entity.pdbx_description
1 polymer ?
#
loop_
_entity_poly.entity_id
_entity_poly.type
_entity_poly.pdbx_seq_one_letter_code
_entity_poly.pdbx_strand_id
1 'polypeptide(L)'
;TSGIHFPVHADRGQCGLVVFLGSEITLSQDALYEIHARCFSLFAAVARIRPSDAGRMRAISKRELECLKLTANGNTSEEIARLLKLSVHTANQYLTQSTQKLNAVNRNQAVAKALRLGLIE
;
A
#
# COMPACT_ATOMS: atom_id res chain seq x y z
N THR A 1 -16.80 -8.32 30.11
CA THR A 1 -17.07 -8.13 28.68
C THR A 1 -16.23 -9.11 27.91
N SER A 2 -16.87 -10.00 27.16
CA SER A 2 -16.19 -10.94 26.27
C SER A 2 -16.03 -10.32 24.88
N GLY A 3 -15.00 -10.73 24.16
CA GLY A 3 -14.72 -10.21 22.83
C GLY A 3 -14.16 -11.28 21.91
N ILE A 4 -14.48 -11.18 20.63
CA ILE A 4 -13.89 -12.00 19.56
C ILE A 4 -13.31 -11.08 18.50
N HIS A 5 -12.13 -11.45 18.02
CA HIS A 5 -11.36 -10.68 17.07
C HIS A 5 -11.06 -11.53 15.84
N PHE A 6 -11.45 -11.04 14.66
CA PHE A 6 -11.17 -11.68 13.39
C PHE A 6 -10.10 -10.89 12.63
N PRO A 7 -8.89 -11.47 12.43
CA PRO A 7 -7.89 -10.86 11.57
C PRO A 7 -8.33 -10.95 10.11
N VAL A 8 -8.24 -9.84 9.39
CA VAL A 8 -8.67 -9.73 8.00
C VAL A 8 -7.66 -8.92 7.20
N HIS A 9 -7.64 -9.16 5.89
CA HIS A 9 -6.84 -8.38 4.95
C HIS A 9 -7.66 -8.10 3.69
N ALA A 10 -7.27 -7.07 2.96
CA ALA A 10 -7.81 -6.67 1.67
C ALA A 10 -6.65 -6.37 0.70
N ASP A 11 -6.98 -5.94 -0.51
CA ASP A 11 -6.01 -5.61 -1.55
C ASP A 11 -5.02 -4.51 -1.10
N ARG A 12 -3.90 -4.38 -1.83
CA ARG A 12 -2.85 -3.38 -1.60
C ARG A 12 -2.25 -3.42 -0.18
N GLY A 13 -2.24 -4.59 0.46
CA GLY A 13 -1.63 -4.80 1.77
C GLY A 13 -2.37 -4.14 2.92
N GLN A 14 -3.66 -3.84 2.75
CA GLN A 14 -4.50 -3.35 3.84
C GLN A 14 -4.83 -4.53 4.78
N CYS A 15 -4.41 -4.43 6.04
CA CYS A 15 -4.72 -5.41 7.08
C CYS A 15 -5.54 -4.74 8.18
N GLY A 16 -6.41 -5.49 8.83
CA GLY A 16 -7.26 -4.98 9.89
C GLY A 16 -7.79 -6.05 10.81
N LEU A 17 -8.59 -5.60 11.77
CA LEU A 17 -9.21 -6.44 12.78
C LEU A 17 -10.69 -6.08 12.86
N VAL A 18 -11.56 -7.07 12.71
CA VAL A 18 -13.00 -6.91 13.01
C VAL A 18 -13.22 -7.41 14.44
N VAL A 19 -13.81 -6.55 15.27
CA VAL A 19 -13.97 -6.81 16.71
C VAL A 19 -15.44 -6.84 17.06
N PHE A 20 -15.86 -7.93 17.70
CA PHE A 20 -17.18 -8.08 18.30
C PHE A 20 -17.01 -8.02 19.82
N LEU A 21 -17.78 -7.15 20.48
CA LEU A 21 -17.78 -6.97 21.93
C LEU A 21 -19.18 -7.25 22.46
N GLY A 22 -19.28 -7.98 23.58
CA GLY A 22 -20.55 -8.34 24.17
C GLY A 22 -20.42 -8.86 25.60
N SER A 23 -21.54 -8.94 26.32
CA SER A 23 -21.56 -9.46 27.69
C SER A 23 -21.27 -10.96 27.73
N GLU A 24 -21.80 -11.71 26.76
CA GLU A 24 -21.52 -13.13 26.49
C GLU A 24 -21.44 -13.35 24.98
N ILE A 25 -20.38 -14.00 24.51
CA ILE A 25 -20.22 -14.39 23.11
C ILE A 25 -19.88 -15.87 23.07
N THR A 26 -20.83 -16.68 22.62
CA THR A 26 -20.66 -18.11 22.42
C THR A 26 -21.00 -18.42 20.96
N LEU A 27 -20.06 -19.01 20.24
CA LEU A 27 -20.20 -19.35 18.82
C LEU A 27 -19.82 -20.80 18.61
N SER A 28 -20.61 -21.50 17.79
CA SER A 28 -20.17 -22.79 17.25
C SER A 28 -19.01 -22.58 16.28
N GLN A 29 -18.26 -23.66 16.03
CA GLN A 29 -17.14 -23.62 15.09
C GLN A 29 -17.59 -23.25 13.67
N ASP A 30 -18.75 -23.73 13.23
CA ASP A 30 -19.34 -23.38 11.92
C ASP A 30 -19.70 -21.89 11.83
N ALA A 31 -20.32 -21.35 12.88
CA ALA A 31 -20.65 -19.92 12.94
C ALA A 31 -19.38 -19.05 12.97
N LEU A 32 -18.30 -19.53 13.60
CA LEU A 32 -17.01 -18.83 13.62
C LEU A 32 -16.44 -18.70 12.20
N TYR A 33 -16.44 -19.79 11.42
CA TYR A 33 -15.96 -19.76 10.03
C TYR A 33 -16.82 -18.87 9.14
N GLU A 34 -18.14 -18.96 9.27
CA GLU A 34 -19.06 -18.13 8.47
C GLU A 34 -18.89 -16.64 8.77
N ILE A 35 -18.80 -16.28 10.05
CA ILE A 35 -18.58 -14.89 10.47
C ILE A 35 -17.22 -14.40 9.98
N HIS A 36 -16.15 -15.21 10.07
CA HIS A 36 -14.84 -14.79 9.58
C HIS A 36 -14.85 -14.52 8.07
N ALA A 37 -15.51 -15.38 7.27
CA ALA A 37 -15.67 -15.17 5.83
C ALA A 37 -16.44 -13.88 5.51
N ARG A 38 -17.51 -13.58 6.27
CA ARG A 38 -18.26 -12.32 6.17
C ARG A 38 -17.40 -11.12 6.57
N CYS A 39 -16.51 -11.26 7.56
CA CYS A 39 -15.58 -10.21 7.99
C CYS A 39 -14.62 -9.80 6.86
N PHE A 40 -14.13 -10.73 6.05
CA PHE A 40 -13.31 -10.40 4.88
C PHE A 40 -14.08 -9.55 3.87
N SER A 41 -15.32 -9.94 3.56
CA SER A 41 -16.18 -9.21 2.61
C SER A 41 -16.51 -7.80 3.11
N LEU A 42 -16.85 -7.68 4.40
CA LEU A 42 -17.12 -6.41 5.06
C LEU A 42 -15.87 -5.52 5.07
N PHE A 43 -14.72 -6.06 5.45
CA PHE A 43 -13.46 -5.33 5.51
C PHE A 43 -13.04 -4.84 4.13
N ALA A 44 -13.16 -5.66 3.09
CA ALA A 44 -12.86 -5.26 1.71
C ALA A 44 -13.77 -4.10 1.24
N ALA A 45 -15.07 -4.14 1.58
CA ALA A 45 -16.00 -3.05 1.27
C ALA A 45 -15.64 -1.74 1.99
N VAL A 46 -15.33 -1.83 3.28
CA VAL A 46 -14.92 -0.66 4.09
C VAL A 46 -13.57 -0.10 3.61
N ALA A 47 -12.62 -0.97 3.27
CA ALA A 47 -11.30 -0.60 2.79
C ALA A 47 -11.32 0.11 1.42
N ARG A 48 -12.35 -0.13 0.59
CA ARG A 48 -12.60 0.64 -0.64
C ARG A 48 -13.12 2.06 -0.36
N ILE A 49 -13.97 2.21 0.65
CA ILE A 49 -14.61 3.50 0.99
C ILE A 49 -13.66 4.39 1.81
N ARG A 50 -12.87 3.79 2.69
CA ARG A 50 -11.78 4.46 3.40
C ARG A 50 -10.49 4.25 2.61
N PRO A 51 -10.09 5.20 1.75
CA PRO A 51 -8.72 5.17 1.25
C PRO A 51 -7.81 5.05 2.47
N SER A 52 -6.91 4.07 2.44
CA SER A 52 -5.98 3.81 3.55
C SER A 52 -5.39 5.12 4.06
N ASP A 53 -5.01 5.15 5.34
CA ASP A 53 -4.20 6.22 5.93
C ASP A 53 -2.80 6.38 5.27
N ALA A 54 -2.57 5.73 4.12
CA ALA A 54 -1.67 6.23 3.07
C ALA A 54 -1.94 7.68 2.67
N GLY A 55 -3.03 8.31 3.13
CA GLY A 55 -3.15 9.78 3.17
C GLY A 55 -2.00 10.50 3.92
N ARG A 56 -1.25 9.80 4.78
CA ARG A 56 0.02 10.30 5.35
C ARG A 56 1.24 10.13 4.45
N MET A 57 1.15 9.34 3.38
CA MET A 57 2.18 9.36 2.35
C MET A 57 1.97 10.64 1.55
N ARG A 58 2.95 11.55 1.65
CA ARG A 58 3.01 12.74 0.77
C ARG A 58 2.75 12.26 -0.65
N ALA A 59 1.70 12.79 -1.27
CA ALA A 59 1.29 12.37 -2.61
C ALA A 59 2.51 12.35 -3.54
N ILE A 60 2.80 11.18 -4.09
CA ILE A 60 3.78 11.03 -5.16
C ILE A 60 3.14 11.62 -6.42
N SER A 61 3.86 12.55 -7.04
CA SER A 61 3.47 13.15 -8.30
C SER A 61 3.56 12.13 -9.44
N LYS A 62 2.83 12.38 -10.53
CA LYS A 62 2.89 11.52 -11.72
C LYS A 62 4.32 11.36 -12.26
N ARG A 63 5.12 12.44 -12.24
CA ARG A 63 6.52 12.43 -12.72
C ARG A 63 7.44 11.60 -11.84
N GLU A 64 7.27 11.69 -10.52
CA GLU A 64 7.97 10.82 -9.56
C GLU A 64 7.63 9.35 -9.79
N LEU A 65 6.35 9.05 -10.04
CA LEU A 65 5.88 7.70 -10.34
C LEU A 65 6.45 7.15 -11.65
N GLU A 66 6.49 7.97 -12.72
CA GLU A 66 7.10 7.62 -14.00
C GLU A 66 8.59 7.26 -13.82
N CYS A 67 9.34 8.06 -13.07
CA CYS A 67 10.75 7.79 -12.78
C CYS A 67 10.92 6.47 -11.99
N LEU A 68 10.05 6.23 -11.00
CA LEU A 68 10.04 4.99 -10.21
C LEU A 68 9.72 3.75 -11.07
N LYS A 69 8.75 3.83 -11.99
CA LYS A 69 8.40 2.74 -12.92
C LYS A 69 9.58 2.37 -13.81
N LEU A 70 10.24 3.37 -14.41
CA LEU A 70 11.40 3.10 -15.25
C LEU A 70 12.58 2.55 -14.44
N THR A 71 12.74 3.00 -13.19
CA THR A 71 13.74 2.42 -12.28
C THR A 71 13.42 0.96 -11.94
N ALA A 72 12.15 0.61 -11.74
CA ALA A 72 11.72 -0.76 -11.51
C ALA A 72 12.03 -1.69 -12.71
N ASN A 73 11.95 -1.14 -13.93
CA ASN A 73 12.34 -1.83 -15.16
C ASN A 73 13.87 -1.91 -15.38
N GLY A 74 14.68 -1.41 -14.45
CA GLY A 74 16.15 -1.48 -14.52
C GLY A 74 16.84 -0.36 -15.30
N ASN A 75 16.13 0.71 -15.66
CA ASN A 75 16.71 1.83 -16.41
C ASN A 75 17.64 2.68 -15.53
N THR A 76 18.72 3.21 -16.11
CA THR A 76 19.62 4.15 -15.43
C THR A 76 19.04 5.56 -15.38
N SER A 77 19.60 6.43 -14.53
CA SER A 77 19.17 7.83 -14.44
C SER A 77 19.29 8.57 -15.78
N GLU A 78 20.29 8.24 -16.59
CA GLU A 78 20.51 8.78 -17.93
C GLU A 78 19.44 8.32 -18.93
N GLU A 79 19.06 7.05 -18.87
CA GLU A 79 18.02 6.47 -19.71
C GLU A 79 16.64 7.04 -19.33
N ILE A 80 16.35 7.15 -18.04
CA ILE A 80 15.12 7.77 -17.52
C ILE A 80 15.01 9.22 -17.99
N ALA A 81 16.10 9.99 -17.89
CA ALA A 81 16.15 11.37 -18.36
C ALA A 81 15.86 11.47 -19.86
N ARG A 82 16.44 10.58 -20.66
CA ARG A 82 16.20 10.50 -22.10
C ARG A 82 14.75 10.15 -22.44
N LEU A 83 14.19 9.13 -21.77
CA LEU A 83 12.82 8.64 -22.01
C LEU A 83 11.77 9.69 -21.61
N LEU A 84 11.97 10.39 -20.49
CA LEU A 84 11.02 11.38 -19.98
C LEU A 84 11.26 12.80 -20.49
N LYS A 85 12.28 13.02 -21.34
CA LYS A 85 12.73 14.32 -21.83
C LYS A 85 13.06 15.30 -20.69
N LEU A 86 13.82 14.82 -19.71
CA LEU A 86 14.28 15.55 -18.53
C LEU A 86 15.81 15.64 -18.52
N SER A 87 16.36 16.51 -17.68
CA SER A 87 17.79 16.44 -17.35
C SER A 87 18.05 15.28 -16.38
N VAL A 88 19.26 14.71 -16.40
CA VAL A 88 19.69 13.68 -15.44
C VAL A 88 19.56 14.19 -14.00
N HIS A 89 19.87 15.47 -13.79
CA HIS A 89 19.68 16.12 -12.49
C HIS A 89 18.21 16.10 -12.04
N THR A 90 17.28 16.46 -12.92
CA THR A 90 15.84 16.46 -12.62
C THR A 90 15.32 15.04 -12.36
N ALA A 91 15.76 14.04 -13.13
CA ALA A 91 15.40 12.65 -12.89
C ALA A 91 15.89 12.18 -11.50
N ASN A 92 17.14 12.48 -11.15
CA ASN A 92 17.69 12.18 -9.82
C ASN A 92 16.95 12.90 -8.69
N GLN A 93 16.54 14.15 -8.93
CA GLN A 93 15.75 14.92 -7.99
C GLN A 93 14.38 14.25 -7.73
N TYR A 94 13.67 13.82 -8.77
CA TYR A 94 12.40 13.09 -8.62
C TYR A 94 12.59 11.76 -7.89
N LEU A 95 13.63 10.99 -8.20
CA LEU A 95 13.92 9.74 -7.49
C LEU A 95 14.26 9.97 -6.01
N THR A 96 14.97 11.05 -5.70
CA THR A 96 15.30 11.42 -4.32
C THR A 96 14.06 11.84 -3.55
N GLN A 97 13.20 12.68 -4.14
CA GLN A 97 11.93 13.07 -3.55
C GLN A 97 11.03 11.85 -3.32
N SER A 98 10.94 10.94 -4.31
CA SER A 98 10.21 9.68 -4.20
C SER A 98 10.72 8.82 -3.04
N THR A 99 12.04 8.68 -2.93
CA THR A 99 12.70 7.91 -1.86
C THR A 99 12.36 8.49 -0.48
N GLN A 100 12.39 9.82 -0.34
CA GLN A 100 11.99 10.50 0.90
C GLN A 100 10.49 10.33 1.20
N LYS A 101 9.61 10.52 0.20
CA LYS A 101 8.15 10.37 0.36
C LYS A 101 7.74 8.94 0.74
N LEU A 102 8.48 7.93 0.28
CA LEU A 102 8.29 6.53 0.63
C LEU A 102 8.99 6.12 1.93
N ASN A 103 9.66 7.06 2.62
CA ASN A 103 10.52 6.79 3.77
C ASN A 103 11.51 5.65 3.51
N ALA A 104 12.10 5.61 2.32
CA ALA A 104 13.07 4.61 1.90
C ALA A 104 14.51 5.13 2.10
N VAL A 105 15.45 4.22 2.32
CA VAL A 105 16.88 4.54 2.49
C VAL A 105 17.64 4.54 1.16
N ASN A 106 17.09 3.89 0.13
CA ASN A 106 17.69 3.86 -1.21
C ASN A 106 16.61 3.68 -2.30
N ARG A 107 16.99 3.92 -3.55
CA ARG A 107 16.08 3.84 -4.71
C ARG A 107 15.47 2.44 -4.90
N ASN A 108 16.19 1.37 -4.58
CA ASN A 108 15.69 0.00 -4.72
C ASN A 108 14.61 -0.31 -3.66
N GLN A 109 14.81 0.15 -2.43
CA GLN A 109 13.82 0.05 -1.37
C GLN A 109 12.60 0.94 -1.67
N ALA A 110 12.81 2.10 -2.31
CA ALA A 110 11.73 2.94 -2.81
C ALA A 110 10.88 2.18 -3.85
N VAL A 111 11.51 1.52 -4.82
CA VAL A 111 10.83 0.65 -5.80
C VAL A 111 10.06 -0.48 -5.10
N ALA A 112 10.71 -1.23 -4.20
CA ALA A 112 10.06 -2.33 -3.49
C ALA A 112 8.84 -1.88 -2.66
N LYS A 113 8.93 -0.71 -2.00
CA LYS A 113 7.80 -0.12 -1.29
C LYS A 113 6.69 0.33 -2.25
N ALA A 114 7.03 0.94 -3.37
CA ALA A 114 6.07 1.39 -4.36
C ALA A 114 5.29 0.21 -4.97
N LEU A 115 5.95 -0.91 -5.26
CA LEU A 115 5.33 -2.16 -5.69
C LEU A 115 4.38 -2.72 -4.61
N ARG A 116 4.85 -2.83 -3.36
CA ARG A 116 4.05 -3.34 -2.23
C ARG A 116 2.78 -2.52 -1.97
N LEU A 117 2.85 -1.21 -2.22
CA LEU A 117 1.72 -0.29 -2.06
C LEU A 117 0.82 -0.24 -3.30
N GLY A 118 1.16 -0.93 -4.39
CA GLY A 118 0.42 -0.91 -5.65
C GLY A 118 0.44 0.44 -6.36
N LEU A 119 1.50 1.23 -6.15
CA LEU A 119 1.70 2.51 -6.85
C LEU A 119 2.26 2.30 -8.26
N ILE A 120 3.07 1.25 -8.43
CA ILE A 120 3.72 0.85 -9.69
C ILE A 120 3.56 -0.66 -9.87
N GLU A 121 3.76 -1.13 -11.09
CA GLU A 121 3.63 -2.53 -11.55
C GLU A 121 4.94 -2.97 -12.20
#